data_AF-A0A484Q6D7-F1
#
_entry.id   AF-A0A484Q6D7-F1
#
_cell.length_a   1.000
_cell.length_b   1.000
_cell.length_c   1.000
_cell.angle_alpha   90.00
_cell.angle_beta   90.00
_cell.angle_gamma   90.00
#
_symmetry.space_group_name_H-M   'P 1'
#
loop_
_entity.id
_entity.type
_entity.pdbx_description
1 polymer ?
#
loop_
_entity_poly.entity_id
_entity_poly.type
_entity_poly.pdbx_seq_one_letter_code
_entity_poly.pdbx_strand_id
1 'polypeptide(L)'
;MIASIRMAHRGDIKRARTLCMSLLDELEAETGDIDLFRELGDILRCEDDKGQDKRNDVYQKVISSAGRIDSMKKLAETLKNLVGIEREAYGISEAAKLELSGPNGTPLRAAELTDEQLAAIVTGSGA
;
A
#
# COMPACT_ATOMS: atom_id res chain seq x y z
N MET A 1 12.23 -2.57 28.74
CA MET A 1 12.95 -3.09 27.55
C MET A 1 11.99 -3.51 26.44
N ILE A 2 10.96 -4.34 26.69
CA ILE A 2 9.98 -4.73 25.64
C ILE A 2 9.12 -3.54 25.18
N ALA A 3 8.71 -2.66 26.10
CA ALA A 3 7.91 -1.48 25.76
C ALA A 3 8.64 -0.51 24.82
N SER A 4 9.93 -0.26 25.04
CA SER A 4 10.74 0.62 24.18
C SER A 4 10.92 0.05 22.77
N ILE A 5 11.09 -1.28 22.65
CA ILE A 5 11.15 -1.96 21.35
C ILE A 5 9.81 -1.83 20.61
N ARG A 6 8.68 -2.04 21.31
CA ARG A 6 7.34 -1.86 20.71
C ARG A 6 7.10 -0.43 20.23
N MET A 7 7.57 0.58 20.97
CA MET A 7 7.47 1.98 20.53
C MET A 7 8.34 2.25 19.30
N ALA A 8 9.58 1.74 19.27
CA ALA A 8 10.46 1.88 18.12
C ALA A 8 9.83 1.26 16.86
N HIS A 9 9.34 0.02 16.93
CA HIS A 9 8.69 -0.65 15.80
C HIS A 9 7.49 0.15 15.29
N ARG A 10 6.63 0.66 16.17
CA ARG A 10 5.50 1.52 15.76
C ARG A 10 5.97 2.79 15.04
N GLY A 11 7.06 3.38 15.50
CA GLY A 11 7.69 4.53 14.84
C GLY A 11 8.21 4.19 13.44
N ASP A 12 8.92 3.08 13.29
CA ASP A 12 9.46 2.62 12.02
C ASP A 12 8.37 2.29 11.01
N ILE A 13 7.32 1.60 11.46
CA ILE A 13 6.14 1.27 10.64
C ILE A 13 5.46 2.55 10.14
N LYS A 14 5.23 3.52 11.03
CA LYS A 14 4.64 4.82 10.66
C LYS A 14 5.50 5.54 9.61
N ARG A 15 6.81 5.57 9.79
CA ARG A 15 7.75 6.19 8.85
C ARG A 15 7.70 5.48 7.48
N ALA A 16 7.72 4.16 7.46
CA ALA A 16 7.66 3.37 6.23
C ALA A 16 6.34 3.60 5.48
N ARG A 17 5.20 3.64 6.19
CA ARG A 17 3.90 3.96 5.60
C ARG A 17 3.87 5.35 4.97
N THR A 18 4.40 6.35 5.70
CA THR A 18 4.47 7.73 5.19
C THR A 18 5.27 7.80 3.89
N LEU A 19 6.43 7.11 3.85
CA LEU A 19 7.25 7.04 2.63
C LEU A 19 6.53 6.32 1.49
N CYS A 20 5.86 5.20 1.77
CA CYS A 20 5.10 4.46 0.76
C CYS A 20 3.98 5.32 0.14
N MET A 21 3.27 6.11 0.96
CA MET A 21 2.25 7.03 0.45
C MET A 21 2.87 8.15 -0.39
N SER A 22 3.99 8.74 0.06
CA SER A 22 4.67 9.80 -0.71
C SER A 22 5.12 9.31 -2.10
N LEU A 23 5.60 8.06 -2.19
CA LEU A 23 5.97 7.45 -3.46
C LEU A 23 4.76 7.13 -4.36
N LEU A 24 3.60 6.84 -3.76
CA LEU A 24 2.36 6.70 -4.52
C LEU A 24 1.90 8.05 -5.09
N ASP A 25 2.00 9.13 -4.31
CA ASP A 25 1.67 10.49 -4.75
C ASP A 25 2.59 10.93 -5.92
N GLU A 26 3.89 10.65 -5.84
CA GLU A 26 4.85 10.90 -6.93
C GLU A 26 4.46 10.12 -8.19
N LEU A 27 4.14 8.82 -8.04
CA LEU A 27 3.75 7.98 -9.16
C LEU A 27 2.42 8.41 -9.80
N GLU A 28 1.49 8.94 -9.01
CA GLU A 28 0.25 9.54 -9.50
C GLU A 28 0.54 10.78 -10.35
N ALA A 29 1.40 11.69 -9.87
CA ALA A 29 1.82 12.86 -10.63
C ALA A 29 2.53 12.48 -11.94
N GLU A 30 3.46 11.53 -11.90
CA GLU A 30 4.15 11.00 -13.09
C GLU A 30 3.19 10.38 -14.13
N THR A 31 2.06 9.86 -13.66
CA THR A 31 1.04 9.24 -14.52
C THR A 31 0.04 10.28 -15.06
N GLY A 32 -0.17 11.39 -14.34
CA GLY A 32 -1.07 12.47 -14.74
C GLY A 32 -0.55 13.34 -15.89
N ASP A 33 0.77 13.57 -15.94
CA ASP A 33 1.39 14.54 -16.86
C ASP A 33 2.27 13.88 -17.94
N ILE A 34 1.79 12.80 -18.55
CA ILE A 34 2.54 12.04 -19.58
C ILE A 34 3.01 12.93 -20.74
N ASP A 35 2.24 13.96 -21.08
CA ASP A 35 2.57 14.86 -22.19
C ASP A 35 3.79 15.76 -21.89
N LEU A 36 3.99 16.20 -20.64
CA LEU A 36 5.21 16.91 -20.24
C LEU A 36 6.45 16.03 -20.39
N PHE A 37 6.32 14.74 -20.09
CA PHE A 37 7.41 13.79 -20.31
C PHE A 37 7.66 13.54 -21.81
N ARG A 38 6.63 13.54 -22.65
CA ARG A 38 6.84 13.48 -24.11
C ARG A 38 7.60 14.70 -24.63
N GLU A 39 7.18 15.90 -24.23
CA GLU A 39 7.85 17.16 -24.59
C GLU A 39 9.31 17.19 -24.11
N LEU A 40 9.56 16.75 -22.87
CA LEU A 40 10.92 16.62 -22.36
C LEU A 40 11.75 15.63 -23.20
N GLY A 41 11.17 14.53 -23.66
CA GLY A 41 11.83 13.59 -24.57
C GLY A 41 12.22 14.24 -25.90
N ASP A 42 11.35 15.08 -26.46
CA ASP A 42 11.63 15.83 -27.68
C ASP A 42 12.74 16.88 -27.48
N ILE A 43 12.74 17.59 -26.34
CA ILE A 43 13.82 18.54 -25.96
C ILE A 43 15.15 17.79 -25.77
N LEU A 44 15.11 16.59 -25.19
CA LEU A 44 16.29 15.77 -24.96
C LEU A 44 16.80 15.09 -26.23
N ARG A 45 16.10 15.19 -27.36
CA ARG A 45 16.51 14.58 -28.62
C ARG A 45 17.83 15.17 -29.13
N CYS A 46 18.82 14.30 -29.33
CA CYS A 46 20.17 14.63 -29.79
C CYS A 46 20.74 13.42 -30.55
N GLU A 47 20.35 13.28 -31.81
CA GLU A 47 20.84 12.23 -32.70
C GLU A 47 22.33 12.43 -33.05
N ASP A 48 23.07 11.32 -33.12
CA ASP A 48 24.42 11.30 -33.70
C ASP A 48 24.38 11.26 -35.24
N ASP A 49 25.56 11.28 -35.87
CA ASP A 49 25.71 11.23 -37.33
C ASP A 49 25.11 9.96 -37.99
N LYS A 50 24.71 8.96 -37.18
CA LYS A 50 24.07 7.72 -37.61
C LYS A 50 22.58 7.69 -37.25
N GLY A 51 22.01 8.80 -36.80
CA GLY A 51 20.61 8.90 -36.37
C GLY A 51 20.30 8.20 -35.06
N GLN A 52 21.31 7.86 -34.25
CA GLN A 52 21.11 7.20 -32.96
C GLN A 52 21.06 8.22 -31.83
N ASP A 53 20.11 8.04 -30.92
CA ASP A 53 19.99 8.86 -29.71
C ASP A 53 19.79 7.99 -28.48
N LYS A 54 20.92 7.42 -28.01
CA LYS A 54 20.92 6.56 -26.83
C LYS A 54 20.40 7.25 -25.57
N ARG A 55 20.54 8.58 -25.47
CA ARG A 55 20.07 9.34 -24.31
C ARG A 55 18.55 9.38 -24.29
N ASN A 56 17.94 9.74 -25.41
CA ASN A 56 16.49 9.72 -25.54
C ASN A 56 15.92 8.29 -25.46
N ASP A 57 16.61 7.29 -26.01
CA ASP A 57 16.19 5.88 -25.86
C ASP A 57 16.09 5.44 -24.40
N VAL A 58 17.06 5.82 -23.57
CA VAL A 58 17.05 5.54 -22.13
C VAL A 58 15.92 6.33 -21.45
N TYR A 59 15.76 7.60 -21.80
CA TYR A 59 14.69 8.44 -21.28
C TYR A 59 13.31 7.82 -21.54
N GLN A 60 13.00 7.47 -22.79
CA GLN A 60 11.72 6.86 -23.19
C GLN A 60 11.45 5.54 -22.47
N LYS A 61 12.50 4.74 -22.20
CA LYS A 61 12.36 3.50 -21.41
C LYS A 61 12.00 3.79 -19.96
N VAL A 62 12.62 4.80 -19.34
CA VAL A 62 12.39 5.18 -17.94
C VAL A 62 10.96 5.69 -17.74
N ILE A 63 10.47 6.56 -18.63
CA ILE A 63 9.11 7.13 -18.53
C ILE A 63 8.01 6.19 -19.06
N SER A 64 8.37 4.96 -19.44
CA SER A 64 7.42 4.03 -20.03
C SER A 64 6.34 3.62 -19.04
N SER A 65 5.10 3.45 -19.54
CA SER A 65 3.98 3.02 -18.70
C SER A 65 4.19 1.64 -18.06
N ALA A 66 5.01 0.77 -18.66
CA ALA A 66 5.35 -0.53 -18.10
C ALA A 66 6.13 -0.39 -16.78
N GLY A 67 7.09 0.53 -16.71
CA GLY A 67 7.85 0.81 -15.49
C GLY A 67 6.94 1.33 -14.37
N ARG A 68 6.06 2.29 -14.68
CA ARG A 68 5.09 2.84 -13.72
C ARG A 68 4.13 1.79 -13.17
N ILE A 69 3.61 0.90 -14.03
CA ILE A 69 2.71 -0.18 -13.61
C ILE A 69 3.42 -1.16 -12.65
N ASP A 70 4.69 -1.47 -12.91
CA ASP A 70 5.48 -2.33 -12.03
C ASP A 70 5.75 -1.65 -10.67
N SER A 71 6.12 -0.36 -10.67
CA SER A 71 6.26 0.45 -9.45
C SER A 71 4.95 0.47 -8.63
N MET A 72 3.80 0.67 -9.28
CA MET A 72 2.50 0.67 -8.59
C MET A 72 2.22 -0.67 -7.91
N LYS A 73 2.47 -1.79 -8.58
CA LYS A 73 2.28 -3.14 -8.01
C LYS A 73 3.15 -3.36 -6.77
N LYS A 74 4.43 -2.97 -6.85
CA LYS A 74 5.38 -3.09 -5.73
C LYS A 74 4.97 -2.22 -4.54
N LEU A 75 4.52 -0.99 -4.79
CA LEU A 75 4.01 -0.10 -3.74
C LEU A 75 2.72 -0.62 -3.12
N ALA A 76 1.80 -1.17 -3.92
CA ALA A 76 0.58 -1.80 -3.40
C ALA A 76 0.87 -3.01 -2.51
N GLU A 77 1.82 -3.86 -2.90
CA GLU A 77 2.28 -4.98 -2.08
C GLU A 77 2.96 -4.50 -0.79
N THR A 78 3.82 -3.48 -0.90
CA THR A 78 4.45 -2.84 0.26
C THR A 78 3.41 -2.32 1.24
N LEU A 79 2.41 -1.56 0.75
CA LEU A 79 1.33 -1.02 1.58
C LEU A 79 0.51 -2.13 2.26
N LYS A 80 0.18 -3.20 1.54
CA LYS A 80 -0.50 -4.37 2.10
C LYS A 80 0.29 -4.97 3.27
N ASN A 81 1.60 -5.15 3.11
CA ASN A 81 2.47 -5.68 4.16
C ASN A 81 2.54 -4.73 5.36
N LEU A 82 2.68 -3.42 5.12
CA LEU A 82 2.69 -2.39 6.15
C LEU A 82 1.39 -2.36 6.96
N VAL A 83 0.24 -2.49 6.30
CA VAL A 83 -1.06 -2.59 7.00
C VAL A 83 -1.13 -3.84 7.87
N GLY A 84 -0.61 -4.98 7.40
CA GLY A 84 -0.55 -6.21 8.19
C GLY A 84 0.22 -6.02 9.50
N ILE A 85 1.45 -5.52 9.41
CA ILE A 85 2.30 -5.28 10.59
C ILE A 85 1.76 -4.15 11.48
N GLU A 86 1.08 -3.13 10.95
CA GLU A 86 0.36 -2.13 11.75
C GLU A 86 -0.69 -2.80 12.62
N ARG A 87 -1.57 -3.62 12.02
CA ARG A 87 -2.65 -4.29 12.75
C ARG A 87 -2.11 -5.18 13.87
N GLU A 88 -0.98 -5.85 13.65
CA GLU A 88 -0.29 -6.64 14.66
C GLU A 88 0.32 -5.75 15.77
N ALA A 89 1.05 -4.70 15.39
CA ALA A 89 1.74 -3.81 16.34
C ALA A 89 0.76 -3.04 17.26
N TYR A 90 -0.46 -2.78 16.79
CA TYR A 90 -1.54 -2.14 17.56
C TYR A 90 -2.51 -3.13 18.21
N GLY A 91 -2.36 -4.45 18.01
CA GLY A 91 -3.23 -5.46 18.60
C GLY A 91 -4.63 -5.55 17.97
N ILE A 92 -4.85 -4.93 16.81
CA ILE A 92 -6.12 -4.93 16.07
C ILE A 92 -6.45 -6.34 15.57
N SER A 93 -5.43 -7.09 15.11
CA SER A 93 -5.62 -8.46 14.64
C SER A 93 -6.09 -9.41 15.74
N GLU A 94 -5.67 -9.18 16.99
CA GLU A 94 -6.08 -10.00 18.13
C GLU A 94 -7.46 -9.57 18.67
N ALA A 95 -7.76 -8.27 18.69
CA ALA A 95 -9.08 -7.76 19.05
C ALA A 95 -10.18 -8.32 18.12
N ALA A 96 -9.94 -8.32 16.80
CA ALA A 96 -10.89 -8.87 15.83
C ALA A 96 -11.15 -10.38 16.03
N LYS A 97 -10.14 -11.16 16.42
CA LYS A 97 -10.31 -12.59 16.73
C LYS A 97 -11.17 -12.81 17.98
N LEU A 98 -11.04 -11.92 18.98
CA LEU A 98 -11.81 -12.00 20.21
C LEU A 98 -13.29 -11.66 19.96
N GLU A 99 -13.59 -10.66 19.13
CA GLU A 99 -14.97 -10.34 18.73
C GLU A 99 -15.63 -11.48 17.93
N LEU A 100 -14.85 -12.23 17.16
CA LEU A 100 -15.28 -13.43 16.44
C LEU A 100 -15.32 -14.69 17.33
N SER A 101 -15.02 -14.57 18.62
CA SER A 101 -15.02 -15.66 19.58
C SER A 101 -16.06 -15.39 20.69
N GLY A 102 -16.85 -16.39 21.05
CA GLY A 102 -17.77 -16.30 22.19
C GLY A 102 -17.03 -16.13 23.52
N PRO A 103 -17.76 -15.95 24.65
CA PRO A 103 -17.19 -15.63 25.98
C PRO A 103 -16.11 -16.59 26.50
N ASN A 104 -15.98 -17.78 25.90
CA ASN A 104 -15.01 -18.81 26.26
C ASN A 104 -13.96 -19.09 25.16
N GLY A 105 -13.77 -18.19 24.19
CA GLY A 105 -12.82 -18.39 23.08
C GLY A 105 -13.31 -19.37 22.00
N THR A 106 -14.59 -19.75 22.04
CA THR A 106 -15.20 -20.62 21.03
C THR A 106 -15.44 -19.83 19.74
N PRO A 107 -14.98 -20.29 18.57
CA PRO A 107 -15.22 -19.59 17.31
C PRO A 107 -16.71 -19.39 17.07
N LEU A 108 -17.16 -18.16 16.82
CA LEU A 108 -18.51 -17.88 16.37
C LEU A 108 -18.62 -18.36 14.92
N ARG A 109 -19.26 -19.52 14.71
CA ARG A 109 -19.56 -20.00 13.36
C ARG A 109 -20.82 -19.30 12.87
N ALA A 110 -20.73 -18.65 11.71
CA ALA A 110 -21.87 -18.01 11.06
C ALA A 110 -23.08 -18.95 10.87
N ALA A 111 -22.85 -20.26 10.74
CA ALA A 111 -23.89 -21.29 10.64
C ALA A 111 -24.60 -21.62 11.97
N GLU A 112 -24.07 -21.16 13.10
CA GLU A 112 -24.59 -21.42 14.46
C GLU A 112 -25.17 -20.13 15.10
N LEU A 113 -25.09 -18.99 14.40
CA LEU A 113 -25.66 -17.71 14.84
C LEU A 113 -27.11 -17.59 14.35
N THR A 114 -28.02 -17.19 15.23
CA THR A 114 -29.38 -16.85 14.82
C THR A 114 -29.40 -15.55 14.02
N ASP A 115 -30.41 -15.34 13.18
CA ASP A 115 -30.57 -14.11 12.38
C ASP A 115 -30.54 -12.85 13.25
N GLU A 116 -31.03 -12.95 14.49
CA GLU A 116 -31.03 -11.88 15.48
C GLU A 116 -29.63 -11.56 16.02
N GLN A 117 -28.80 -12.59 16.24
CA GLN A 117 -27.40 -12.43 16.65
C GLN A 117 -26.53 -11.88 15.51
N LEU A 118 -26.80 -12.28 14.27
CA LEU A 118 -26.17 -11.71 13.07
C LEU A 118 -26.52 -10.23 12.91
N ALA A 119 -27.79 -9.85 13.12
CA ALA A 119 -28.23 -8.46 13.07
C ALA A 119 -27.59 -7.58 14.16
N ALA A 120 -27.39 -8.10 15.38
CA ALA A 120 -26.75 -7.39 16.47
C ALA A 120 -25.26 -7.08 16.19
N ILE A 121 -24.54 -8.01 15.55
CA ILE A 121 -23.13 -7.83 15.17
C ILE A 121 -22.99 -6.77 14.07
N VAL A 122 -23.88 -6.77 13.07
CA VAL A 122 -23.86 -5.80 11.95
C VAL A 122 -24.23 -4.39 12.40
N THR A 123 -25.04 -4.25 13.45
CA THR A 123 -25.50 -2.96 13.98
C THR A 123 -24.62 -2.39 15.10
N GLY A 124 -23.51 -3.06 15.45
CA GLY A 124 -22.48 -2.53 16.36
C GLY A 124 -22.99 -2.22 17.77
N SER A 125 -24.02 -2.91 18.24
CA SER A 125 -24.65 -2.66 19.54
C SER A 125 -24.40 -3.84 20.48
N GLY A 126 -23.23 -3.85 21.13
CA GLY A 126 -22.91 -4.75 22.23
C GLY A 126 -22.40 -3.93 23.42
N ALA A 127 -23.18 -3.89 24.50
CA ALA A 127 -22.80 -3.36 25.80
C ALA A 127 -21.84 -4.30 26.54
#